data_AF-A0A7S4JGQ1-F1
#
_entry.id   AF-A0A7S4JGQ1-F1
#
_cell.length_a   1.000
_cell.length_b   1.000
_cell.length_c   1.000
_cell.angle_alpha   90.00
_cell.angle_beta   90.00
_cell.angle_gamma   90.00
#
_symmetry.space_group_name_H-M   'P 1'
#
loop_
_entity.id
_entity.type
_entity.pdbx_description
1 polymer ?
#
loop_
_entity_poly.entity_id
_entity_poly.type
_entity_poly.pdbx_seq_one_letter_code
_entity_poly.pdbx_strand_id
1 'polypeptide(L)'
;SDLAKGRVLIGGSLSELVRLTGWSGRQVLYVGDHLHADLREPRRESGWATAAIVRELENELHIMRTCSEYHSLRAQSVAVDQMLKNVQKLALPADTIATALDALEVERERIR
;
A
#
# COMPACT_ATOMS: atom_id res chain seq x y z
N SER A 1 1.41 31.28 20.03
CA SER A 1 0.72 30.70 21.20
C SER A 1 1.64 29.67 21.79
N ASP A 2 2.10 29.88 23.03
CA ASP A 2 3.06 28.97 23.65
C ASP A 2 2.39 27.67 24.09
N LEU A 3 3.14 26.57 24.02
CA LEU A 3 2.69 25.25 24.48
C LEU A 3 2.60 25.26 26.01
N ALA A 4 1.38 25.20 26.54
CA ALA A 4 1.14 25.22 27.99
C ALA A 4 0.30 24.01 28.42
N LYS A 5 0.61 23.47 29.61
CA LYS A 5 -0.11 22.33 30.19
C LYS A 5 -1.60 22.65 30.35
N GLY A 6 -2.46 21.72 29.93
CA GLY A 6 -3.91 21.85 30.04
C GLY A 6 -4.59 22.65 28.91
N ARG A 7 -3.83 23.04 27.87
CA ARG A 7 -4.40 23.66 26.66
C ARG A 7 -4.69 22.61 25.60
N VAL A 8 -5.74 22.84 24.82
CA VAL A 8 -6.05 22.10 23.59
C VAL A 8 -5.65 22.95 22.39
N LEU A 9 -4.89 22.37 21.47
CA LEU A 9 -4.55 22.99 20.18
C LEU A 9 -5.59 22.54 19.15
N ILE A 10 -6.10 23.47 18.34
CA ILE A 10 -7.11 23.22 17.31
C ILE A 10 -6.60 23.78 15.99
N GLY A 11 -6.68 23.00 14.92
CA GLY A 11 -6.15 23.36 13.60
C GLY A 11 -4.62 23.33 13.54
N GLY A 12 -4.04 24.20 12.70
CA GLY A 12 -2.60 24.30 12.48
C GLY A 12 -2.05 23.26 11.51
N SER A 13 -0.71 23.14 11.48
CA SER A 13 0.01 22.15 10.67
C SER A 13 1.06 21.39 11.48
N LEU A 14 1.53 20.28 10.93
CA LEU A 14 2.65 19.52 11.49
C LEU A 14 3.89 20.40 11.71
N SER A 15 4.19 21.30 10.78
CA SER A 15 5.31 22.25 10.88
C SER A 15 5.19 23.16 12.11
N GLU A 16 3.98 23.61 12.45
CA GLU A 16 3.76 24.42 13.65
C GLU A 16 3.91 23.60 14.92
N LEU A 17 3.46 22.34 14.91
CA LEU A 17 3.64 21.43 16.04
C LEU A 17 5.12 21.17 16.32
N VAL A 18 5.93 20.95 15.27
CA VAL A 18 7.40 20.81 15.38
C VAL A 18 8.03 22.09 15.94
N ARG A 19 7.61 23.28 15.46
CA ARG A 19 8.10 24.56 15.97
C ARG A 19 7.80 24.78 17.47
N LEU A 20 6.62 24.36 17.91
CA LEU A 20 6.18 24.54 19.30
C LEU A 20 6.81 23.52 20.28
N THR A 21 7.08 22.31 19.81
CA THR A 21 7.55 21.20 20.66
C THR A 21 9.06 20.94 20.54
N GLY A 22 9.67 21.33 19.42
CA GLY A 22 11.03 20.95 19.04
C GLY A 22 11.15 19.48 18.61
N TRP A 23 10.04 18.73 18.53
CA TRP A 23 10.06 17.30 18.26
C TRP A 23 10.33 17.01 16.78
N SER A 24 11.46 16.36 16.50
CA SER A 24 11.88 16.07 15.12
C SER A 24 12.57 14.72 14.99
N GLY A 25 12.60 14.20 13.75
CA GLY A 25 13.28 12.97 13.40
C GLY A 25 12.69 11.72 14.08
N ARG A 26 13.55 10.70 14.24
CA ARG A 26 13.19 9.37 14.77
C ARG A 26 12.83 9.32 16.26
N GLN A 27 12.85 10.46 16.95
CA GLN A 27 12.45 10.54 18.37
C GLN A 27 10.92 10.55 18.54
N VAL A 28 10.18 10.71 17.45
CA VAL A 28 8.72 10.78 17.45
C VAL A 28 8.14 9.62 16.65
N LEU A 29 7.11 8.98 17.20
CA LEU A 29 6.32 7.95 16.55
C LEU A 29 4.89 8.45 16.36
N TYR A 30 4.48 8.64 15.10
CA TYR A 30 3.09 8.88 14.76
C TYR A 30 2.36 7.55 14.60
N VAL A 31 1.22 7.41 15.28
CA VAL A 31 0.37 6.21 15.26
C VAL A 31 -1.04 6.59 14.77
N GLY A 32 -1.53 5.93 13.73
CA GLY A 32 -2.87 6.17 13.19
C GLY A 32 -3.39 4.99 12.36
N ASP A 33 -4.68 4.98 12.02
CA ASP A 33 -5.36 3.91 11.26
C ASP A 33 -5.50 4.22 9.75
N HIS A 34 -5.24 5.47 9.32
CA HIS A 34 -5.35 5.89 7.93
C HIS A 34 -3.99 5.91 7.21
N LEU A 35 -3.66 4.80 6.56
CA LEU A 35 -2.37 4.57 5.86
C LEU A 35 -2.06 5.57 4.74
N HIS A 36 -3.06 6.19 4.13
CA HIS A 36 -2.89 6.94 2.89
C HIS A 36 -2.94 8.47 3.07
N ALA A 37 -3.62 8.95 4.12
CA ALA A 37 -3.78 10.38 4.42
C ALA A 37 -2.71 10.89 5.39
N ASP A 38 -2.37 10.11 6.44
CA ASP A 38 -1.59 10.65 7.57
C ASP A 38 -0.13 10.22 7.62
N LEU A 39 0.28 9.35 6.70
CA LEU A 39 1.54 8.61 6.80
C LEU A 39 2.67 9.16 5.92
N ARG A 40 2.35 10.08 5.01
CA ARG A 40 3.32 10.69 4.10
C ARG A 40 3.94 11.95 4.69
N GLU A 41 3.14 12.85 5.25
CA GLU A 41 3.60 14.15 5.73
C GLU A 41 4.52 14.04 6.97
N PRO A 42 4.21 13.25 8.03
CA PRO A 42 5.11 13.08 9.17
C PRO A 42 6.44 12.41 8.81
N ARG A 43 6.44 11.53 7.81
CA ARG A 43 7.66 10.86 7.36
C ARG A 43 8.53 11.76 6.49
N ARG A 44 7.92 12.54 5.61
CA ARG A 44 8.62 13.37 4.62
C ARG A 44 9.05 14.73 5.17
N GLU A 45 8.20 15.37 5.97
CA GLU A 45 8.42 16.74 6.42
C GLU A 45 9.13 16.83 7.77
N SER A 46 8.81 15.92 8.71
CA SER A 46 9.38 15.95 10.07
C SER A 46 10.32 14.78 10.39
N GLY A 47 10.42 13.79 9.50
CA GLY A 47 11.28 12.62 9.66
C GLY A 47 10.83 11.66 10.77
N TRP A 48 9.56 11.71 11.15
CA TRP A 48 8.99 10.91 12.24
C TRP A 48 8.85 9.45 11.85
N ALA A 49 8.95 8.58 12.86
CA ALA A 49 8.64 7.17 12.70
C ALA A 49 7.13 6.97 12.52
N THR A 50 6.83 6.07 11.59
CA THR A 50 5.53 5.55 11.18
C THR A 50 4.97 4.29 11.87
N ALA A 51 3.85 4.27 12.59
CA ALA A 51 3.09 3.06 12.86
C ALA A 51 1.63 3.17 12.39
N ALA A 52 1.16 2.14 11.68
CA ALA A 52 -0.22 2.03 11.23
C ALA A 52 -0.99 1.03 12.11
N ILE A 53 -2.21 1.36 12.49
CA ILE A 53 -3.17 0.45 13.13
C ILE A 53 -4.03 -0.16 12.02
N VAL A 54 -3.90 -1.46 11.80
CA VAL A 54 -4.70 -2.20 10.80
C VAL A 54 -5.46 -3.29 11.53
N ARG A 55 -6.77 -3.10 11.71
CA ARG A 55 -7.61 -4.00 12.53
C ARG A 55 -7.88 -5.32 11.82
N GLU A 56 -7.91 -5.28 10.50
CA GLU A 56 -8.22 -6.40 9.61
C GLU A 56 -7.03 -7.35 9.44
N LEU A 57 -5.82 -6.89 9.77
CA LEU A 57 -4.57 -7.61 9.51
C LEU A 57 -4.51 -8.98 10.20
N GLU A 58 -5.00 -9.09 11.44
CA GLU A 58 -4.98 -10.36 12.16
C GLU A 58 -5.84 -11.43 11.47
N ASN A 59 -7.05 -11.04 11.04
CA ASN A 59 -7.95 -11.91 10.30
C ASN A 59 -7.38 -12.30 8.93
N GLU A 60 -6.79 -11.33 8.22
CA GLU A 60 -6.15 -11.58 6.92
C GLU A 60 -4.99 -12.58 7.05
N LEU A 61 -4.12 -12.40 8.05
CA LEU A 61 -3.02 -13.31 8.33
C LEU A 61 -3.52 -14.71 8.70
N HIS A 62 -4.63 -14.82 9.43
CA HIS A 62 -5.24 -16.10 9.74
C HIS A 62 -5.67 -16.82 8.45
N ILE A 63 -6.48 -16.17 7.62
CA ILE A 63 -6.97 -16.73 6.35
C ILE A 63 -5.79 -17.13 5.45
N MET A 64 -4.78 -16.26 5.34
CA MET A 64 -3.58 -16.51 4.55
C MET A 64 -2.81 -17.75 5.03
N ARG A 65 -2.93 -18.15 6.30
CA ARG A 65 -2.25 -19.33 6.85
C ARG A 65 -3.08 -20.59 6.77
N THR A 66 -4.40 -20.49 6.93
CA THR A 66 -5.28 -21.65 7.14
C THR A 66 -6.13 -22.02 5.93
N CYS A 67 -6.37 -21.09 5.00
CA CYS A 67 -7.26 -21.33 3.87
C CYS A 67 -6.52 -21.98 2.68
N SER A 68 -6.76 -23.28 2.47
CA SER A 68 -6.19 -24.04 1.35
C SER A 68 -6.64 -23.54 -0.03
N GLU A 69 -7.85 -23.01 -0.14
CA GLU A 69 -8.35 -22.43 -1.39
C GLU A 69 -7.58 -21.15 -1.73
N TYR A 70 -7.35 -20.28 -0.75
CA TYR A 70 -6.51 -19.10 -0.90
C TYR A 70 -5.08 -19.47 -1.37
N HIS A 71 -4.47 -20.53 -0.82
CA HIS A 71 -3.16 -21.00 -1.29
C HIS A 71 -3.18 -21.47 -2.74
N SER A 72 -4.22 -22.21 -3.12
CA SER A 72 -4.39 -22.73 -4.47
C SER A 72 -4.54 -21.60 -5.49
N LEU A 73 -5.42 -20.64 -5.20
CA LEU A 73 -5.63 -19.46 -6.03
C LEU A 73 -4.37 -18.59 -6.12
N ARG A 74 -3.66 -18.40 -5.00
CA ARG A 74 -2.40 -17.66 -4.98
C ARG A 74 -1.31 -18.32 -5.82
N ALA A 75 -1.18 -19.65 -5.75
CA ALA A 75 -0.23 -20.40 -6.56
C ALA A 75 -0.55 -20.28 -8.06
N GLN A 76 -1.83 -20.37 -8.44
CA GLN A 76 -2.27 -20.16 -9.82
C GLN A 76 -1.96 -18.73 -10.29
N SER A 77 -2.24 -17.72 -9.48
CA SER A 77 -1.95 -16.31 -9.80
C SER A 77 -0.45 -16.08 -10.03
N VAL A 78 0.41 -16.64 -9.17
CA VAL A 78 1.87 -16.56 -9.34
C VAL A 78 2.32 -17.25 -10.64
N ALA A 79 1.75 -18.40 -10.96
CA ALA A 79 2.09 -19.12 -12.20
C ALA A 79 1.74 -18.30 -13.44
N VAL A 80 0.55 -17.67 -13.47
CA VAL A 80 0.12 -16.80 -14.58
C VAL A 80 1.04 -15.58 -14.71
N ASP A 81 1.38 -14.91 -13.61
CA ASP A 81 2.30 -13.76 -13.62
C ASP A 81 3.69 -14.15 -14.16
N GLN A 82 4.18 -15.34 -13.79
CA GLN A 82 5.45 -15.85 -14.30
C GLN A 82 5.39 -16.15 -15.81
N MET A 83 4.29 -16.74 -16.28
CA MET A 83 4.08 -16.98 -17.72
C MET A 83 4.06 -15.66 -18.49
N LEU A 84 3.32 -14.65 -18.01
CA LEU A 84 3.27 -13.32 -18.62
C LEU A 84 4.65 -12.68 -18.72
N LYS A 85 5.43 -12.71 -17.62
CA LYS A 85 6.82 -12.22 -17.61
C LYS A 85 7.71 -12.95 -18.63
N ASN A 86 7.52 -14.26 -18.79
CA ASN A 86 8.30 -15.03 -19.76
C ASN A 86 7.93 -14.64 -21.19
N VAL A 87 6.64 -14.48 -21.50
CA VAL A 87 6.19 -14.02 -22.82
C VAL A 87 6.71 -12.63 -23.15
N GLN A 88 6.67 -11.70 -22.20
CA GLN A 88 7.20 -10.35 -22.38
C GLN A 88 8.70 -10.35 -22.71
N LYS A 89 9.48 -11.27 -22.11
CA LYS A 89 10.92 -11.42 -22.39
C LYS A 89 11.23 -11.98 -23.78
N LEU A 90 10.29 -12.67 -24.42
CA LEU A 90 10.48 -13.22 -25.77
C LEU A 90 10.53 -12.11 -26.84
N ALA A 91 10.27 -10.85 -26.50
CA ALA A 91 10.33 -9.69 -27.39
C ALA A 91 9.63 -9.96 -28.74
N LEU A 92 8.42 -10.53 -28.65
CA LEU A 92 7.65 -10.91 -29.82
C LEU A 92 7.37 -9.69 -30.72
N PRO A 93 7.24 -9.89 -32.04
CA PRO A 93 6.85 -8.83 -32.95
C PRO A 93 5.54 -8.19 -32.51
N ALA A 94 5.44 -6.86 -32.65
CA ALA A 94 4.27 -6.09 -32.20
C ALA A 94 2.94 -6.63 -32.77
N ASP A 95 2.96 -7.09 -34.02
CA ASP A 95 1.77 -7.64 -34.71
C ASP A 95 1.28 -8.95 -34.07
N THR A 96 2.20 -9.79 -33.59
CA THR A 96 1.89 -11.03 -32.87
C THR A 96 1.29 -10.74 -31.50
N ILE A 97 1.81 -9.72 -30.81
CA ILE A 97 1.28 -9.27 -29.52
C ILE A 97 -0.12 -8.70 -29.69
N ALA A 98 -0.35 -7.86 -30.71
CA ALA A 98 -1.66 -7.28 -31.00
C ALA A 98 -2.72 -8.36 -31.25
N THR A 99 -2.40 -9.34 -32.10
CA THR A 99 -3.32 -10.45 -32.40
C THR A 99 -3.63 -11.30 -31.16
N ALA A 100 -2.64 -11.54 -30.30
CA ALA A 100 -2.84 -12.29 -29.06
C ALA A 100 -3.68 -11.51 -28.04
N LEU A 101 -3.52 -10.19 -27.96
CA LEU A 101 -4.33 -9.33 -27.09
C LEU A 101 -5.79 -9.32 -27.54
N ASP A 102 -6.07 -9.16 -28.84
CA ASP A 102 -7.43 -9.20 -29.38
C ASP A 102 -8.13 -10.52 -29.04
N ALA A 103 -7.43 -11.66 -29.19
CA ALA A 103 -7.96 -12.97 -28.85
C ALA A 103 -8.26 -13.12 -27.34
N LEU A 104 -7.41 -12.56 -26.47
CA LEU A 104 -7.62 -12.58 -25.03
C LEU A 104 -8.76 -11.66 -24.59
N GLU A 105 -9.00 -10.54 -25.28
CA GLU A 105 -10.15 -9.68 -24.98
C GLU A 105 -11.47 -10.33 -25.33
N VAL A 106 -11.55 -11.02 -26.48
CA VAL A 106 -12.74 -11.81 -26.85
C VAL A 106 -13.04 -12.88 -25.78
N GLU A 107 -12.02 -13.58 -25.30
CA GLU A 107 -12.19 -14.61 -24.27
C GLU A 107 -12.57 -14.01 -22.91
N ARG A 108 -12.02 -12.84 -22.54
CA ARG A 108 -12.39 -12.10 -21.33
C ARG A 108 -13.86 -11.71 -21.34
N GLU A 109 -14.39 -11.29 -22.48
CA GLU A 109 -15.81 -10.94 -22.63
C GLU A 109 -16.72 -12.16 -22.56
N ARG A 110 -16.26 -13.33 -23.00
CA ARG A 110 -17.00 -14.59 -22.91
C ARG A 110 -17.16 -15.12 -21.48
N ILE A 111 -16.19 -14.81 -20.60
CA ILE A 111 -16.16 -15.27 -19.20
C ILE A 111 -16.91 -14.30 -18.27
N ARG A 112 -17.14 -13.06 -18.69
CA ARG A 112 -17.99 -12.07 -18.00
C ARG A 112 -19.47 -12.34 -18.22
#